data_AF-A0A8H7W648-F1
#
_entry.id   AF-A0A8H7W648-F1
#
_cell.length_a   1.000
_cell.length_b   1.000
_cell.length_c   1.000
_cell.angle_alpha   90.00
_cell.angle_beta   90.00
_cell.angle_gamma   90.00
#
_symmetry.space_group_name_H-M   'P 1'
#
loop_
_entity.id
_entity.type
_entity.pdbx_description
1 polymer ?
#
loop_
_entity_poly.entity_id
_entity_poly.type
_entity_poly.pdbx_seq_one_letter_code
_entity_poly.pdbx_strand_id
1 'polypeptide(L)'
;MDSAQALTIYLIMTASAGEPVLTQYPNNPITLLYTLGALFGELNINQPGFSASTENGRPSWQDWIFAESKLRTAAMYFMFAMCFDVQFGIPCDRPEDYAFDDVDLPARKALWEASDEVTWEREMDLVGEKRDKDGDNEGGIEEVRLKYGDLVGHNKRLCEGEGQDGLYEGLGRRIEKWQRRADEFGILVSLCGTMI
;
A
#
# COMPACT_ATOMS: atom_id res chain seq x y z
N MET A 1 -11.26 2.18 12.56
CA MET A 1 -11.05 1.98 11.11
C MET A 1 -12.16 2.64 10.29
N ASP A 2 -13.43 2.44 10.66
CA ASP A 2 -14.61 2.99 9.97
C ASP A 2 -14.53 4.50 9.72
N SER A 3 -14.08 5.29 10.71
CA SER A 3 -13.89 6.74 10.56
C SER A 3 -12.84 7.09 9.50
N ALA A 4 -11.72 6.35 9.43
CA ALA A 4 -10.68 6.56 8.44
C ALA A 4 -11.18 6.22 7.02
N GLN A 5 -11.96 5.15 6.88
CA GLN A 5 -12.59 4.79 5.60
C GLN A 5 -13.61 5.85 5.15
N ALA A 6 -14.46 6.34 6.06
CA ALA A 6 -15.45 7.37 5.75
C ALA A 6 -14.79 8.68 5.30
N LEU A 7 -13.73 9.12 5.99
CA LEU A 7 -12.94 10.29 5.60
C LEU A 7 -12.27 10.10 4.23
N THR A 8 -11.73 8.90 3.99
CA THR A 8 -11.13 8.54 2.70
C THR A 8 -12.15 8.60 1.57
N ILE A 9 -13.36 8.05 1.78
CA ILE A 9 -14.47 8.15 0.82
C ILE A 9 -14.82 9.62 0.56
N TYR A 10 -14.91 10.45 1.59
CA TYR A 10 -15.21 11.87 1.41
C TYR A 10 -14.12 12.60 0.62
N LEU A 11 -12.83 12.30 0.87
CA LEU A 11 -11.72 12.84 0.09
C LEU A 11 -11.81 12.42 -1.38
N ILE A 12 -12.13 11.15 -1.66
CA ILE A 12 -12.37 10.64 -3.02
C ILE A 12 -13.54 11.40 -3.68
N MET A 13 -14.67 11.56 -2.97
CA MET A 13 -15.82 12.30 -3.49
C MET A 13 -15.45 13.75 -3.81
N THR A 14 -14.68 14.40 -2.93
CA THR A 14 -14.24 15.79 -3.10
C THR A 14 -13.31 15.91 -4.31
N ALA A 15 -12.35 14.99 -4.44
CA ALA A 15 -11.46 14.95 -5.61
C ALA A 15 -12.23 14.71 -6.91
N SER A 16 -13.25 13.84 -6.88
CA SER A 16 -14.10 13.54 -8.05
C SER A 16 -15.01 14.70 -8.48
N ALA A 17 -15.36 15.60 -7.55
CA ALA A 17 -16.17 16.79 -7.85
C ALA A 17 -15.38 17.88 -8.61
N GLY A 18 -14.04 17.77 -8.63
CA GLY A 18 -13.14 18.62 -9.41
C GLY A 18 -12.69 19.91 -8.74
N GLU A 19 -11.86 20.66 -9.48
CA GLU A 19 -11.22 21.93 -9.06
C GLU A 19 -12.14 22.97 -8.41
N PRO A 20 -13.39 23.18 -8.84
CA PRO A 20 -14.24 24.21 -8.23
C PRO A 20 -14.46 23.97 -6.73
N VAL A 21 -14.60 22.71 -6.29
CA VAL A 21 -14.82 22.40 -4.88
C VAL A 21 -13.53 22.53 -4.07
N LEU A 22 -12.41 22.09 -4.64
CA LEU A 22 -11.09 22.16 -4.01
C LEU A 22 -10.62 23.61 -3.82
N THR A 23 -10.91 24.49 -4.78
CA THR A 23 -10.50 25.90 -4.74
C THR A 23 -11.48 26.81 -3.98
N GLN A 24 -12.78 26.48 -3.97
CA GLN A 24 -13.79 27.31 -3.30
C GLN A 24 -13.77 27.12 -1.76
N TYR A 25 -13.43 25.92 -1.29
CA TYR A 25 -13.34 25.61 0.15
C TYR A 25 -12.11 24.74 0.47
N PRO A 26 -10.88 25.22 0.24
CA PRO A 26 -9.65 24.42 0.39
C PRO A 26 -9.45 23.90 1.82
N ASN A 27 -9.97 24.63 2.82
CA ASN A 27 -9.85 24.24 4.22
C ASN A 27 -10.53 22.90 4.53
N ASN A 28 -11.60 22.54 3.83
CA ASN A 28 -12.33 21.30 4.10
C ASN A 28 -11.49 20.06 3.78
N PRO A 29 -11.01 19.84 2.54
CA PRO A 29 -10.18 18.68 2.24
C PRO A 29 -8.85 18.68 2.99
N ILE A 30 -8.24 19.85 3.24
CA ILE A 30 -7.03 19.94 4.08
C ILE A 30 -7.31 19.45 5.50
N THR A 31 -8.41 19.89 6.12
CA THR A 31 -8.80 19.46 7.49
C THR A 31 -9.03 17.95 7.53
N LEU A 32 -9.69 17.40 6.52
CA LEU A 32 -9.96 15.96 6.42
C LEU A 32 -8.66 15.17 6.26
N LEU A 33 -7.71 15.67 5.46
CA LEU A 33 -6.40 15.07 5.29
C LEU A 33 -5.62 15.03 6.62
N TYR A 34 -5.54 16.15 7.34
CA TYR A 34 -4.90 16.19 8.67
C TYR A 34 -5.60 15.29 9.69
N THR A 35 -6.94 15.24 9.68
CA THR A 35 -7.70 14.35 10.56
C THR A 35 -7.41 12.89 10.23
N LEU A 36 -7.31 12.54 8.96
CA LEU A 36 -6.98 11.19 8.51
C LEU A 36 -5.56 10.80 8.91
N GLY A 37 -4.59 11.71 8.80
CA GLY A 37 -3.22 11.51 9.29
C GLY A 37 -3.17 11.26 10.80
N ALA A 38 -3.88 12.07 11.59
CA ALA A 38 -3.97 11.87 13.04
C ALA A 38 -4.57 10.50 13.42
N LEU A 39 -5.62 10.07 12.72
CA LEU A 39 -6.22 8.75 12.92
C LEU A 39 -5.24 7.62 12.58
N PHE A 40 -4.45 7.77 11.50
CA PHE A 40 -3.43 6.77 11.17
C PHE A 40 -2.29 6.73 12.18
N GLY A 41 -1.85 7.89 12.68
CA GLY A 41 -0.89 7.96 13.79
C GLY A 41 -1.37 7.18 15.01
N GLU A 42 -2.62 7.40 15.44
CA GLU A 42 -3.23 6.67 16.56
C GLU A 42 -3.39 5.18 16.27
N LEU A 43 -3.85 4.82 15.06
CA LEU A 43 -4.01 3.42 14.65
C LEU A 43 -2.67 2.69 14.59
N ASN A 44 -1.59 3.36 14.18
CA ASN A 44 -0.26 2.77 14.10
C ASN A 44 0.39 2.61 15.49
N ILE A 45 0.10 3.50 16.44
CA ILE A 45 0.53 3.32 17.84
C ILE A 45 -0.17 2.10 18.47
N ASN A 46 -1.48 1.97 18.26
CA ASN A 46 -2.28 0.92 18.88
C ASN A 46 -2.11 -0.46 18.21
N GLN A 47 -1.88 -0.48 16.90
CA GLN A 47 -1.64 -1.68 16.11
C GLN A 47 -0.50 -1.42 15.15
N PRO A 48 0.76 -1.61 15.57
CA PRO A 48 1.92 -1.27 14.76
C PRO A 48 2.01 -2.15 13.52
N GLY A 49 2.42 -1.52 12.42
CA GLY A 49 2.63 -2.17 11.14
C GLY A 49 1.39 -2.23 10.25
N PHE A 50 1.66 -2.46 8.96
CA PHE A 50 0.66 -2.65 7.92
C PHE A 50 0.85 -4.03 7.26
N SER A 51 1.54 -4.93 7.94
CA SER A 51 1.75 -6.28 7.46
C SER A 51 0.51 -7.12 7.76
N ALA A 52 -0.06 -7.69 6.71
CA ALA A 52 -1.03 -8.76 6.84
C ALA A 52 -0.36 -10.11 7.14
N SER A 53 0.98 -10.16 7.14
CA SER A 53 1.78 -11.30 7.57
C SER A 53 2.10 -11.13 9.06
N THR A 54 1.66 -12.05 9.91
CA THR A 54 2.05 -12.01 11.33
C THR A 54 3.34 -12.79 11.49
N GLU A 55 4.27 -12.29 12.32
CA GLU A 55 5.56 -12.96 12.61
C GLU A 55 5.40 -14.37 13.20
N ASN A 56 4.18 -14.73 13.62
CA ASN A 56 3.86 -15.95 14.37
C ASN A 56 2.89 -16.90 13.65
N GLY A 57 2.64 -16.70 12.35
CA GLY A 57 1.89 -17.65 11.53
C GLY A 57 0.79 -17.03 10.66
N ARG A 58 -0.11 -17.89 10.20
CA ARG A 58 -1.23 -17.50 9.34
C ARG A 58 -2.23 -16.66 10.15
N PRO A 59 -2.56 -15.43 9.74
CA PRO A 59 -3.60 -14.63 10.40
C PRO A 59 -4.97 -15.29 10.21
N SER A 60 -5.92 -14.96 11.09
CA SER A 60 -7.33 -15.22 10.79
C SER A 60 -7.78 -14.39 9.59
N TRP A 61 -8.81 -14.82 8.87
CA TRP A 61 -9.32 -14.04 7.74
C TRP A 61 -9.79 -12.64 8.15
N GLN A 62 -10.37 -12.51 9.35
CA GLN A 62 -10.82 -11.23 9.90
C GLN A 62 -9.65 -10.29 10.20
N ASP A 63 -8.59 -10.79 10.83
CA ASP A 63 -7.40 -10.00 11.13
C ASP A 63 -6.69 -9.59 9.83
N TRP A 64 -6.63 -10.51 8.85
CA TRP A 64 -6.05 -10.25 7.55
C TRP A 64 -6.83 -9.16 6.79
N ILE A 65 -8.17 -9.26 6.72
CA ILE A 65 -9.01 -8.23 6.08
C ILE A 65 -8.80 -6.88 6.76
N PHE A 66 -8.75 -6.86 8.09
CA PHE A 66 -8.55 -5.62 8.83
C PHE A 66 -7.19 -4.98 8.50
N ALA A 67 -6.11 -5.77 8.56
CA ALA A 67 -4.76 -5.31 8.25
C ALA A 67 -4.65 -4.82 6.80
N GLU A 68 -5.20 -5.58 5.84
CA GLU A 68 -5.20 -5.23 4.43
C GLU A 68 -6.03 -3.96 4.16
N SER A 69 -7.16 -3.80 4.84
CA SER A 69 -7.99 -2.59 4.76
C SER A 69 -7.26 -1.36 5.31
N LYS A 70 -6.58 -1.52 6.45
CA LYS A 70 -5.75 -0.48 7.08
C LYS A 70 -4.64 -0.04 6.13
N LEU A 71 -3.93 -1.00 5.52
CA LEU A 71 -2.88 -0.77 4.51
C LEU A 71 -3.39 0.01 3.31
N ARG A 72 -4.49 -0.44 2.70
CA ARG A 72 -5.05 0.21 1.51
C ARG A 72 -5.54 1.62 1.80
N THR A 73 -6.10 1.85 2.98
CA THR A 73 -6.57 3.17 3.39
C THR A 73 -5.39 4.11 3.70
N ALA A 74 -4.30 3.60 4.29
CA ALA A 74 -3.09 4.37 4.51
C ALA A 74 -2.41 4.74 3.17
N ALA A 75 -2.30 3.78 2.25
CA ALA A 75 -1.84 4.03 0.89
C ALA A 75 -2.65 5.13 0.19
N MET A 76 -3.99 5.15 0.36
CA MET A 76 -4.83 6.22 -0.17
C MET A 76 -4.57 7.57 0.49
N TYR A 77 -4.38 7.61 1.82
CA TYR A 77 -3.97 8.82 2.52
C TYR A 77 -2.67 9.39 1.94
N PHE A 78 -1.66 8.56 1.70
CA PHE A 78 -0.40 9.01 1.09
C PHE A 78 -0.58 9.54 -0.33
N MET A 79 -1.40 8.88 -1.14
CA MET A 79 -1.71 9.38 -2.49
C MET A 79 -2.38 10.76 -2.43
N PHE A 80 -3.30 10.98 -1.48
CA PHE A 80 -3.85 12.33 -1.26
C PHE A 80 -2.80 13.30 -0.73
N ALA A 81 -1.97 12.92 0.23
CA ALA A 81 -0.91 13.76 0.76
C ALA A 81 0.02 14.28 -0.34
N MET A 82 0.47 13.39 -1.25
CA MET A 82 1.28 13.77 -2.41
C MET A 82 0.55 14.72 -3.35
N CYS A 83 -0.70 14.44 -3.70
CA CYS A 83 -1.50 15.30 -4.57
C CYS A 83 -1.69 16.70 -3.96
N PHE A 84 -1.95 16.79 -2.65
CA PHE A 84 -2.16 18.05 -1.95
C PHE A 84 -0.85 18.83 -1.77
N ASP A 85 0.27 18.16 -1.55
CA ASP A 85 1.57 18.82 -1.51
C ASP A 85 1.90 19.46 -2.86
N VAL A 86 1.74 18.70 -3.96
CA VAL A 86 1.95 19.23 -5.32
C VAL A 86 0.99 20.38 -5.67
N GLN A 87 -0.28 20.28 -5.29
CA GLN A 87 -1.29 21.29 -5.64
C GLN A 87 -1.26 22.54 -4.76
N PHE A 88 -0.99 22.40 -3.46
CA PHE A 88 -1.16 23.47 -2.48
C PHE A 88 0.15 23.85 -1.75
N GLY A 89 1.25 23.13 -1.96
CA GLY A 89 2.53 23.35 -1.28
C GLY A 89 2.45 23.07 0.22
N ILE A 90 1.58 22.15 0.62
CA ILE A 90 1.38 21.76 2.02
C ILE A 90 2.17 20.47 2.26
N PRO A 91 3.30 20.52 2.99
CA PRO A 91 4.07 19.32 3.27
C PRO A 91 3.24 18.41 4.20
N CYS A 92 2.68 17.37 3.60
CA CYS A 92 1.86 16.36 4.26
C CYS A 92 2.65 15.08 4.59
N ASP A 93 3.91 14.99 4.17
CA ASP A 93 4.83 13.89 4.46
C ASP A 93 5.96 14.40 5.38
N ARG A 94 5.70 14.46 6.69
CA ARG A 94 6.76 14.75 7.66
C ARG A 94 7.44 13.44 8.04
N PRO A 95 8.77 13.42 8.20
CA PRO A 95 9.50 12.24 8.68
C PRO A 95 8.97 11.67 10.01
N GLU A 96 8.27 12.50 10.79
CA GLU A 96 7.65 12.14 12.07
C GLU A 96 6.28 11.46 11.94
N ASP A 97 5.58 11.65 10.81
CA ASP A 97 4.18 11.28 10.68
C ASP A 97 4.06 9.79 10.31
N TYR A 98 4.89 9.28 9.38
CA TYR A 98 4.87 7.87 8.99
C TYR A 98 6.03 7.44 8.03
N ALA A 99 6.65 6.27 8.24
CA ALA A 99 7.69 5.75 7.34
C ALA A 99 7.08 5.01 6.13
N PHE A 100 6.89 5.73 5.04
CA PHE A 100 6.23 5.22 3.83
C PHE A 100 6.98 4.06 3.16
N ASP A 101 8.31 4.09 3.22
CA ASP A 101 9.17 3.03 2.68
C ASP A 101 8.88 1.66 3.29
N ASP A 102 8.31 1.61 4.49
CA ASP A 102 8.02 0.39 5.24
C ASP A 102 6.58 -0.14 5.04
N VAL A 103 5.75 0.51 4.22
CA VAL A 103 4.39 0.00 3.89
C VAL A 103 4.49 -1.20 2.98
N ASP A 104 3.82 -2.29 3.35
CA ASP A 104 3.65 -3.42 2.44
C ASP A 104 2.80 -3.05 1.21
N LEU A 105 3.17 -3.54 0.04
CA LEU A 105 2.38 -3.38 -1.18
C LEU A 105 1.06 -4.17 -1.07
N PRO A 106 -0.07 -3.67 -1.63
CA PRO A 106 -1.36 -4.35 -1.59
C PRO A 106 -1.32 -5.82 -2.03
N ALA A 107 -2.19 -6.63 -1.44
CA ALA A 107 -2.24 -8.05 -1.72
C ALA A 107 -2.75 -8.31 -3.14
N ARG A 108 -2.46 -9.50 -3.66
CA ARG A 108 -2.97 -9.94 -4.97
C ARG A 108 -4.50 -9.90 -5.02
N LYS A 109 -5.04 -9.57 -6.18
CA LYS A 109 -6.47 -9.46 -6.49
C LYS A 109 -7.29 -10.62 -5.94
N ALA A 110 -6.87 -11.86 -6.21
CA ALA A 110 -7.59 -13.05 -5.76
C ALA A 110 -7.72 -13.19 -4.23
N LEU A 111 -6.78 -12.66 -3.44
CA LEU A 111 -6.91 -12.65 -1.98
C LEU A 111 -7.87 -11.57 -1.50
N TRP A 112 -7.78 -10.38 -2.10
CA TRP A 112 -8.62 -9.25 -1.73
C TRP A 112 -10.09 -9.45 -2.12
N GLU A 113 -10.33 -10.04 -3.28
CA GLU A 113 -11.69 -10.29 -3.81
C GLU A 113 -12.33 -11.57 -3.25
N ALA A 114 -11.66 -12.29 -2.35
CA ALA A 114 -12.25 -13.46 -1.72
C ALA A 114 -13.49 -13.07 -0.90
N SER A 115 -14.65 -13.61 -1.28
CA SER A 115 -15.95 -13.29 -0.66
C SER A 115 -16.15 -13.88 0.73
N ASP A 116 -15.37 -14.89 1.07
CA ASP A 116 -15.51 -15.71 2.27
C ASP A 116 -14.16 -16.31 2.68
N GLU A 117 -14.09 -16.71 3.95
CA GLU A 117 -12.90 -17.30 4.57
C GLU A 117 -12.39 -18.53 3.81
N VAL A 118 -13.26 -19.41 3.33
CA VAL A 118 -12.86 -20.65 2.63
C VAL A 118 -12.17 -20.32 1.30
N THR A 119 -12.73 -19.39 0.54
CA THR A 119 -12.13 -18.92 -0.71
C THR A 119 -10.80 -18.22 -0.45
N TRP A 120 -10.73 -17.37 0.58
CA TRP A 120 -9.48 -16.72 0.99
C TRP A 120 -8.43 -17.74 1.40
N GLU A 121 -8.83 -18.78 2.15
CA GLU A 121 -7.92 -19.78 2.65
C GLU A 121 -7.28 -20.58 1.52
N ARG A 122 -8.09 -21.03 0.56
CA ARG A 122 -7.61 -21.71 -0.64
C ARG A 122 -6.62 -20.84 -1.41
N GLU A 123 -6.92 -19.56 -1.54
CA GLU A 123 -6.07 -18.63 -2.27
C GLU A 123 -4.72 -18.39 -1.56
N MET A 124 -4.72 -18.31 -0.23
CA MET A 124 -3.51 -18.27 0.60
C MET A 124 -2.69 -19.56 0.45
N ASP A 125 -3.33 -20.73 0.44
CA ASP A 125 -2.65 -22.02 0.26
C ASP A 125 -1.98 -22.11 -1.11
N LEU A 126 -2.63 -21.60 -2.17
CA LEU A 126 -2.03 -21.51 -3.50
C LEU A 126 -0.81 -20.56 -3.57
N VAL A 127 -0.69 -19.60 -2.64
CA VAL A 127 0.57 -18.84 -2.47
C VAL A 127 1.63 -19.77 -1.91
N GLY A 128 1.30 -20.51 -0.84
CA GLY A 128 2.20 -21.46 -0.18
C GLY A 128 2.67 -22.59 -1.11
N GLU A 129 1.79 -23.22 -1.88
CA GLU A 129 2.15 -24.36 -2.74
C GLU A 129 3.01 -23.98 -3.96
N LYS A 130 2.82 -22.77 -4.52
CA LYS A 130 3.70 -22.28 -5.59
C LYS A 130 5.12 -22.02 -5.07
N ARG A 131 5.24 -21.68 -3.78
CA ARG A 131 6.51 -21.49 -3.07
C ARG A 131 7.38 -22.75 -3.09
N ASP A 132 6.77 -23.93 -2.96
CA ASP A 132 7.49 -25.21 -2.92
C ASP A 132 7.97 -25.69 -4.29
N LYS A 133 7.40 -25.18 -5.39
CA LYS A 133 7.70 -25.63 -6.77
C LYS A 133 8.69 -24.74 -7.52
N ASP A 134 8.77 -23.46 -7.18
CA ASP A 134 9.66 -22.51 -7.87
C ASP A 134 11.14 -22.68 -7.48
N GLY A 135 11.47 -23.52 -6.49
CA GLY A 135 12.85 -23.96 -6.23
C GLY A 135 13.80 -22.90 -5.65
N ASP A 136 13.29 -21.73 -5.26
CA ASP A 136 14.03 -20.68 -4.53
C ASP A 136 14.24 -21.13 -3.07
N ASN A 137 15.02 -22.19 -2.89
CA ASN A 137 15.44 -22.74 -1.62
C ASN A 137 16.73 -22.06 -1.15
N GLU A 138 16.77 -20.72 -1.18
CA GLU A 138 17.67 -19.98 -0.31
C GLU A 138 16.98 -19.88 1.06
N GLY A 139 17.52 -20.62 2.02
CA GLY A 139 16.86 -20.91 3.28
C GLY A 139 16.33 -19.68 4.02
N GLY A 140 15.10 -19.81 4.50
CA GLY A 140 14.73 -19.27 5.80
C GLY A 140 14.26 -17.82 5.88
N ILE A 141 13.86 -17.18 4.78
CA ILE A 141 13.12 -15.92 4.89
C ILE A 141 11.79 -16.09 4.15
N GLU A 142 10.71 -16.13 4.93
CA GLU A 142 9.35 -15.87 4.47
C GLU A 142 9.39 -14.76 3.43
N GLU A 143 9.00 -15.02 2.17
CA GLU A 143 9.16 -14.01 1.11
C GLU A 143 8.46 -12.73 1.58
N VAL A 144 9.27 -11.78 2.04
CA VAL A 144 8.82 -10.59 2.73
C VAL A 144 7.97 -9.85 1.72
N ARG A 145 6.73 -9.55 2.10
CA ARG A 145 5.81 -8.78 1.28
C ARG A 145 6.57 -7.54 0.78
N LEU A 146 6.56 -7.33 -0.53
CA LEU A 146 7.27 -6.19 -1.12
C LEU A 146 6.78 -4.92 -0.45
N LYS A 147 7.69 -4.01 -0.17
CA LYS A 147 7.36 -2.73 0.42
C LYS A 147 7.23 -1.63 -0.62
N TYR A 148 6.60 -0.53 -0.26
CA TYR A 148 6.50 0.62 -1.15
C TYR A 148 7.87 1.24 -1.45
N GLY A 149 8.80 1.23 -0.48
CA GLY A 149 10.18 1.67 -0.69
C GLY A 149 10.92 0.82 -1.73
N ASP A 150 10.63 -0.48 -1.82
CA ASP A 150 11.18 -1.35 -2.86
C ASP A 150 10.73 -0.92 -4.25
N LEU A 151 9.44 -0.55 -4.38
CA LEU A 151 8.84 -0.08 -5.62
C LEU A 151 9.42 1.27 -6.06
N VAL A 152 9.49 2.26 -5.15
CA VAL A 152 10.07 3.59 -5.44
C VAL A 152 11.54 3.46 -5.78
N GLY A 153 12.30 2.71 -4.99
CA GLY A 153 13.72 2.47 -5.22
C GLY A 153 13.99 1.82 -6.57
N HIS A 154 13.13 0.88 -7.01
CA HIS A 154 13.21 0.28 -8.34
C HIS A 154 12.91 1.29 -9.45
N ASN A 155 11.83 2.07 -9.32
CA ASN A 155 11.43 3.06 -10.33
C ASN A 155 12.47 4.17 -10.50
N LYS A 156 13.04 4.68 -9.41
CA LYS A 156 14.07 5.72 -9.45
C LYS A 156 15.30 5.28 -10.25
N ARG A 157 15.76 4.05 -10.07
CA ARG A 157 16.92 3.51 -10.80
C ARG A 157 16.67 3.30 -12.28
N LEU A 158 15.45 2.92 -12.64
CA LEU A 158 15.04 2.85 -14.06
C LEU A 158 15.14 4.23 -14.72
N CYS A 159 14.81 5.30 -14.01
CA CYS A 159 14.95 6.68 -14.48
C CYS A 159 16.41 7.14 -14.54
N GLU A 160 17.22 6.78 -13.55
CA GLU A 160 18.63 7.19 -13.44
C GLU A 160 19.60 6.39 -14.33
N GLY A 161 19.13 5.28 -14.92
CA GLY A 161 19.92 4.47 -15.86
C GLY A 161 21.05 3.69 -15.19
N GLU A 162 20.94 3.42 -13.88
CA GLU A 162 21.94 2.65 -13.14
C GLU A 162 22.01 1.19 -13.62
N GLY A 163 23.23 0.65 -13.73
CA GLY A 163 23.49 -0.68 -14.29
C GLY A 163 22.81 -1.82 -13.52
N GLN A 164 22.39 -2.86 -14.26
CA GLN A 164 21.77 -4.06 -13.72
C GLN A 164 22.76 -4.86 -12.84
N ASP A 165 22.59 -4.80 -11.52
CA ASP A 165 23.14 -5.78 -10.59
C ASP A 165 22.18 -6.97 -10.48
N GLY A 166 22.69 -8.18 -10.27
CA GLY A 166 21.88 -9.41 -10.23
C GLY A 166 20.83 -9.41 -9.12
N LEU A 167 21.11 -8.73 -8.00
CA LEU A 167 20.16 -8.54 -6.89
C LEU A 167 18.93 -7.73 -7.33
N TYR A 168 19.13 -6.66 -8.09
CA TYR A 168 18.04 -5.77 -8.54
C TYR A 168 17.27 -6.36 -9.73
N GLU A 169 17.90 -7.24 -10.51
CA GLU A 169 17.17 -8.05 -11.50
C GLU A 169 16.15 -8.98 -10.83
N GLY A 170 16.52 -9.56 -9.68
CA GLY A 170 15.60 -10.32 -8.83
C GLY A 170 14.44 -9.47 -8.30
N LEU A 171 14.74 -8.26 -7.79
CA LEU A 171 13.70 -7.34 -7.30
C LEU A 171 12.72 -6.92 -8.41
N GLY A 172 13.23 -6.58 -9.59
CA GLY A 172 12.40 -6.23 -10.75
C GLY A 172 11.43 -7.36 -11.14
N ARG A 173 11.91 -8.62 -11.17
CA ARG A 173 11.04 -9.80 -11.40
C ARG A 173 9.96 -9.94 -10.33
N ARG A 174 10.27 -9.71 -9.05
CA ARG A 174 9.29 -9.75 -7.96
C ARG A 174 8.23 -8.67 -8.11
N ILE A 175 8.63 -7.44 -8.44
CA ILE A 175 7.72 -6.32 -8.71
C ILE A 175 6.81 -6.64 -9.91
N GLU A 176 7.35 -7.15 -11.01
CA GLU A 176 6.56 -7.54 -12.18
C GLU A 176 5.56 -8.67 -11.84
N LYS A 177 6.00 -9.68 -11.07
CA LYS A 177 5.14 -10.77 -10.58
C LYS A 177 4.01 -10.24 -9.70
N TRP A 178 4.29 -9.25 -8.86
CA TRP A 178 3.29 -8.57 -8.03
C TRP A 178 2.30 -7.78 -8.91
N GLN A 179 2.78 -6.91 -9.81
CA GLN A 179 1.95 -6.09 -10.71
C GLN A 179 0.97 -6.94 -11.53
N ARG A 180 1.42 -8.08 -12.07
CA ARG A 180 0.57 -9.01 -12.84
C ARG A 180 -0.60 -9.60 -12.04
N ARG A 181 -0.52 -9.57 -10.71
CA ARG A 181 -1.51 -10.15 -9.79
C ARG A 181 -2.20 -9.09 -8.95
N ALA A 182 -1.81 -7.83 -9.07
CA ALA A 182 -2.43 -6.70 -8.40
C ALA A 182 -3.86 -6.47 -8.92
N ASP A 183 -4.70 -5.92 -8.07
CA ASP A 183 -5.98 -5.36 -8.47
C ASP A 183 -5.82 -3.91 -8.95
N GLU A 184 -6.93 -3.27 -9.31
CA GLU A 184 -6.96 -1.89 -9.81
C GLU A 184 -6.35 -0.91 -8.80
N PHE A 185 -6.50 -1.17 -7.49
CA PHE A 185 -5.87 -0.38 -6.44
C PHE A 185 -4.35 -0.58 -6.40
N GLY A 186 -3.86 -1.82 -6.49
CA GLY A 186 -2.43 -2.08 -6.58
C GLY A 186 -1.78 -1.47 -7.82
N ILE A 187 -2.47 -1.42 -8.96
CA ILE A 187 -1.99 -0.70 -10.15
C ILE A 187 -1.88 0.80 -9.88
N LEU A 188 -2.87 1.39 -9.20
CA LEU A 188 -2.80 2.80 -8.79
C LEU A 188 -1.58 3.07 -7.89
N VAL A 189 -1.34 2.22 -6.89
CA VAL A 189 -0.16 2.29 -6.02
C VAL A 189 1.14 2.20 -6.84
N SER A 190 1.17 1.31 -7.84
CA SER A 190 2.31 1.18 -8.76
C SER A 190 2.59 2.46 -9.56
N LEU A 191 1.55 3.15 -10.01
CA LEU A 191 1.67 4.41 -10.75
C LEU A 191 2.13 5.55 -9.84
N CYS A 192 1.63 5.61 -8.60
CA CYS A 192 2.09 6.63 -7.66
C CYS A 192 3.58 6.46 -7.34
N GLY A 193 4.09 5.22 -7.33
CA GLY A 193 5.52 4.96 -7.10
C GLY A 193 6.45 5.47 -8.20
N THR A 194 5.93 5.95 -9.34
CA THR A 194 6.74 6.59 -10.40
C THR A 194 6.69 8.12 -10.35
N MET A 195 5.88 8.70 -9.46
CA MET A 195 5.70 10.15 -9.34
C MET A 195 6.68 10.81 -8.36
N ILE A 196 7.46 10.01 -7.61
CA ILE A 196 8.47 10.41 -6.63
C ILE A 196 9.86 10.24 -7.26
#